data_AF-A0A956WCC5-F1
#
_entry.id   AF-A0A956WCC5-F1
#
_cell.length_a   1.000
_cell.length_b   1.000
_cell.length_c   1.000
_cell.angle_alpha   90.00
_cell.angle_beta   90.00
_cell.angle_gamma   90.00
#
_symmetry.space_group_name_H-M   'P 1'
#
loop_
_entity.id
_entity.type
_entity.pdbx_description
1 polymer ?
#
loop_
_entity_poly.entity_id
_entity_poly.type
_entity_poly.pdbx_seq_one_letter_code
_entity_poly.pdbx_strand_id
1 'polypeptide(L)'
;MEDRDVQTRPGESVRLSRRRLLGGAAAFGGAAAFGPVSGLAAGRPGFATMARFQDGSPQPGGTLRVGLYLDAATMDPHFSGSKLDRQIYFNVYDALVRLGENLAIEPGLAESWETPDPQTYIFHLR
;
A
#
# COMPACT_ATOMS: atom_id res chain seq x y z
N MET A 1 -22.62 3.73 -46.15
CA MET A 1 -21.47 4.00 -47.03
C MET A 1 -20.28 4.24 -46.11
N GLU A 2 -19.85 3.14 -45.50
CA GLU A 2 -18.51 2.52 -45.71
C GLU A 2 -17.53 3.15 -44.72
N ASP A 3 -17.39 2.59 -43.51
CA ASP A 3 -16.61 1.38 -43.20
C ASP A 3 -15.23 1.39 -43.88
N ARG A 4 -14.18 1.69 -43.10
CA ARG A 4 -12.89 1.02 -43.15
C ARG A 4 -12.32 0.88 -41.75
N ASP A 5 -12.77 -0.17 -41.10
CA ASP A 5 -12.06 -0.89 -40.06
C ASP A 5 -10.55 -0.94 -40.31
N VAL A 6 -9.78 -0.37 -39.38
CA VAL A 6 -8.35 -0.67 -39.24
C VAL A 6 -8.25 -2.07 -38.67
N GLN A 7 -8.14 -3.02 -39.58
CA GLN A 7 -7.95 -4.44 -39.31
C GLN A 7 -6.59 -4.68 -38.63
N THR A 8 -6.53 -4.57 -37.30
CA THR A 8 -5.39 -5.13 -36.55
C THR A 8 -5.54 -6.65 -36.50
N ARG A 9 -4.65 -7.35 -37.20
CA ARG A 9 -4.65 -8.82 -37.27
C ARG A 9 -4.41 -9.42 -35.87
N PRO A 10 -5.17 -10.44 -35.46
CA PRO A 10 -4.92 -11.13 -34.20
C PRO A 10 -3.68 -12.02 -34.34
N GLY A 11 -2.64 -11.74 -33.54
CA GLY A 11 -1.46 -12.62 -33.42
C GLY A 11 -0.08 -11.96 -33.25
N GLU A 12 0.06 -10.63 -33.27
CA GLU A 12 1.37 -10.00 -33.16
C GLU A 12 1.75 -9.70 -31.69
N SER A 13 2.62 -10.54 -31.12
CA SER A 13 3.19 -10.30 -29.79
C SER A 13 4.21 -9.16 -29.84
N VAL A 14 3.94 -8.06 -29.14
CA VAL A 14 4.90 -6.95 -28.98
C VAL A 14 6.06 -7.41 -28.11
N ARG A 15 7.18 -7.81 -28.74
CA ARG A 15 8.41 -8.19 -28.02
C ARG A 15 9.15 -6.94 -27.55
N LEU A 16 8.95 -6.55 -26.30
CA LEU A 16 9.78 -5.54 -25.63
C LEU A 16 11.14 -6.14 -25.27
N SER A 17 12.20 -5.69 -25.95
CA SER A 17 13.58 -6.09 -25.65
C SER A 17 14.23 -5.13 -24.64
N ARG A 18 14.88 -5.70 -23.61
CA ARG A 18 15.62 -4.97 -22.55
C ARG A 18 16.59 -3.91 -23.10
N ARG A 19 17.09 -4.13 -24.32
CA ARG A 19 18.01 -3.22 -25.02
C ARG A 19 17.37 -1.88 -25.44
N ARG A 20 16.05 -1.81 -25.60
CA ARG A 20 15.33 -0.55 -25.87
C ARG A 20 15.00 0.24 -24.60
N LEU A 21 15.10 -0.37 -23.42
CA LEU A 21 14.87 0.28 -22.12
C LEU A 21 16.12 1.00 -21.57
N LEU A 22 17.32 0.64 -22.04
CA LEU A 22 18.59 1.21 -21.55
C LEU A 22 19.25 2.22 -22.51
N GLY A 23 18.57 2.64 -23.58
CA GLY A 23 19.10 3.60 -24.55
C GLY A 23 18.93 5.08 -24.20
N GLY A 24 18.42 5.42 -23.02
CA GLY A 24 17.92 6.78 -22.71
C GLY A 24 18.63 7.54 -21.59
N ALA A 25 19.80 7.12 -21.10
CA ALA A 25 20.51 7.82 -20.03
C ALA A 25 22.02 7.93 -20.31
N ALA A 26 22.38 8.78 -21.26
CA ALA A 26 23.74 9.29 -21.40
C ALA A 26 23.69 10.68 -22.03
N ALA A 27 23.59 11.71 -21.18
CA ALA A 27 23.96 13.07 -21.56
C ALA A 27 24.66 13.75 -20.37
N PHE A 28 26.00 13.73 -20.43
CA PHE A 28 26.99 14.73 -20.00
C PHE A 28 26.76 15.43 -18.64
N GLY A 29 27.62 15.31 -17.62
CA GLY A 29 29.08 15.43 -17.68
C GLY A 29 29.48 16.89 -17.56
N GLY A 30 29.83 17.36 -16.35
CA GLY A 30 30.34 18.72 -16.14
C GLY A 30 30.50 19.08 -14.65
N ALA A 31 31.73 18.96 -14.14
CA ALA A 31 32.13 19.47 -12.83
C ALA A 31 32.57 20.95 -12.93
N ALA A 32 32.56 21.63 -11.77
CA ALA A 32 33.16 22.93 -11.43
C ALA A 32 32.31 24.20 -11.65
N ALA A 33 31.88 24.83 -10.54
CA ALA A 33 32.43 26.10 -10.05
C ALA A 33 31.59 26.67 -8.88
N PHE A 34 32.28 27.21 -7.87
CA PHE A 34 31.72 27.90 -6.70
C PHE A 34 31.06 29.24 -7.06
N GLY A 35 29.95 29.56 -6.40
CA GLY A 35 29.44 30.93 -6.25
C GLY A 35 28.18 30.97 -5.38
N PRO A 36 28.06 31.82 -4.35
CA PRO A 36 26.84 31.94 -3.57
C PRO A 36 25.89 32.90 -4.30
N VAL A 37 24.88 32.36 -4.98
CA VAL A 37 23.78 33.19 -5.50
C VAL A 37 22.71 33.28 -4.41
N SER A 38 22.77 34.36 -3.64
CA SER A 38 21.63 34.83 -2.86
C SER A 38 20.57 35.39 -3.82
N GLY A 39 19.34 34.87 -3.77
CA GLY A 39 18.18 35.56 -4.33
C GLY A 39 17.14 34.68 -5.02
N LEU A 40 15.92 34.77 -4.49
CA LEU A 40 14.60 34.56 -5.10
C LEU A 40 14.06 33.12 -5.31
N ALA A 41 12.89 32.91 -4.71
CA ALA A 41 12.02 31.76 -4.86
C ALA A 41 11.47 31.63 -6.29
N ALA A 42 11.53 30.42 -6.85
CA ALA A 42 10.68 29.97 -7.94
C ALA A 42 10.56 28.44 -7.89
N GLY A 43 9.35 27.93 -8.14
CA GLY A 43 8.89 26.58 -7.82
C GLY A 43 9.84 25.45 -8.23
N ARG A 44 10.11 24.56 -7.28
CA ARG A 44 10.77 23.27 -7.58
C ARG A 44 9.70 22.29 -8.06
N PRO A 45 9.88 21.64 -9.22
CA PRO A 45 9.02 20.53 -9.60
C PRO A 45 9.16 19.44 -8.55
N GLY A 46 8.02 18.94 -8.08
CA GLY A 46 7.91 17.93 -7.04
C GLY A 46 8.53 16.61 -7.50
N PHE A 47 9.81 16.43 -7.22
CA PHE A 47 10.43 15.12 -7.18
C PHE A 47 10.10 14.52 -5.82
N ALA A 48 9.45 13.34 -5.84
CA ALA A 48 9.18 12.54 -4.66
C ALA A 48 10.47 12.41 -3.83
N THR A 49 10.47 12.99 -2.64
CA THR A 49 11.49 12.67 -1.64
C THR A 49 11.31 11.19 -1.34
N MET A 50 12.22 10.36 -1.83
CA MET A 50 12.34 9.00 -1.33
C MET A 50 12.55 9.10 0.17
N ALA A 51 11.62 8.49 0.93
CA ALA A 51 11.75 8.40 2.37
C ALA A 51 13.10 7.76 2.69
N ARG A 52 13.96 8.51 3.35
CA ARG A 52 15.21 7.96 3.89
C ARG A 52 14.80 6.99 5.00
N PHE A 53 15.30 5.76 4.96
CA PHE A 53 15.26 4.91 6.15
C PHE A 53 15.99 5.66 7.26
N GLN A 54 15.24 6.09 8.27
CA GLN A 54 15.82 6.74 9.43
C GLN A 54 16.28 5.64 10.38
N ASP A 55 17.59 5.49 10.55
CA ASP A 55 18.20 4.70 11.64
C ASP A 55 18.05 5.43 13.00
N GLY A 56 16.87 6.02 13.24
CA GLY A 56 16.53 6.72 14.46
C GLY A 56 15.90 5.78 15.47
N SER A 57 16.22 5.95 16.75
CA SER A 57 15.48 5.29 17.83
C SER A 57 13.98 5.59 17.71
N PRO A 58 13.08 4.60 17.89
CA PRO A 58 11.64 4.80 17.83
C PRO A 58 11.21 5.99 18.70
N GLN A 59 10.51 6.95 18.09
CA GLN A 59 9.98 8.10 18.82
C GLN A 59 8.58 7.73 19.33
N PRO A 60 8.31 7.82 20.64
CA PRO A 60 6.99 7.51 21.19
C PRO A 60 5.96 8.57 20.77
N GLY A 61 4.74 8.11 20.46
CA GLY A 61 3.63 8.97 20.05
C GLY A 61 3.71 9.42 18.58
N GLY A 62 2.88 10.41 18.23
CA GLY A 62 2.77 10.94 16.87
C GLY A 62 1.42 10.65 16.21
N THR A 63 1.26 11.11 14.98
CA THR A 63 0.06 10.88 14.16
C THR A 63 0.44 10.13 12.91
N LEU A 64 -0.07 8.89 12.78
CA LEU A 64 -0.02 8.15 11.53
C LEU A 64 -1.15 8.64 10.61
N ARG A 65 -0.78 9.14 9.42
CA ARG A 65 -1.74 9.53 8.37
C ARG A 65 -1.75 8.47 7.28
N VAL A 66 -2.88 7.78 7.13
CA VAL A 66 -3.06 6.72 6.14
C VAL A 66 -4.09 7.18 5.10
N GLY A 67 -3.79 7.01 3.82
CA GLY A 67 -4.73 7.23 2.73
C GLY A 67 -5.44 5.93 2.35
N LEU A 68 -6.76 5.96 2.26
CA LEU A 68 -7.57 4.89 1.70
C LEU A 68 -8.00 5.28 0.28
N TYR A 69 -8.11 4.31 -0.62
CA TYR A 69 -8.44 4.59 -2.03
C TYR A 69 -9.94 4.77 -2.29
N LEU A 70 -10.80 4.35 -1.34
CA LEU A 70 -12.22 4.68 -1.28
C LEU A 70 -12.61 4.91 0.18
N ASP A 71 -13.75 5.58 0.38
CA ASP A 71 -14.36 5.77 1.69
C ASP A 71 -14.98 4.47 2.23
N ALA A 72 -15.16 4.42 3.56
CA ALA A 72 -15.88 3.34 4.21
C ALA A 72 -17.37 3.39 3.85
N ALA A 73 -17.95 2.26 3.49
CA ALA A 73 -19.36 2.18 3.13
C ALA A 73 -20.28 2.28 4.36
N THR A 74 -19.84 1.71 5.48
CA THR A 74 -20.53 1.74 6.76
C THR A 74 -19.52 1.58 7.89
N MET A 75 -19.90 1.98 9.10
CA MET A 75 -19.16 1.69 10.33
C MET A 75 -19.80 0.57 11.15
N ASP A 76 -20.96 0.04 10.73
CA ASP A 76 -21.55 -1.14 11.37
C ASP A 76 -21.00 -2.41 10.70
N PRO A 77 -20.20 -3.23 11.42
CA PRO A 77 -19.62 -4.44 10.85
C PRO A 77 -20.66 -5.48 10.43
N HIS A 78 -21.89 -5.46 10.97
CA HIS A 78 -22.95 -6.40 10.59
C HIS A 78 -23.48 -6.16 9.17
N PHE A 79 -23.39 -4.93 8.67
CA PHE A 79 -23.85 -4.56 7.33
C PHE A 79 -22.72 -4.46 6.30
N SER A 80 -21.47 -4.62 6.72
CA SER A 80 -20.33 -4.43 5.82
C SER A 80 -20.00 -5.66 4.97
N GLY A 81 -20.04 -5.48 3.65
CA GLY A 81 -19.48 -6.42 2.67
C GLY A 81 -18.07 -6.09 2.20
N SER A 82 -17.56 -4.88 2.51
CA SER A 82 -16.35 -4.33 1.91
C SER A 82 -15.06 -4.82 2.58
N LYS A 83 -13.99 -5.00 1.79
CA LYS A 83 -12.65 -5.26 2.32
C LYS A 83 -12.01 -3.99 2.89
N LEU A 84 -12.41 -2.81 2.41
CA LEU A 84 -11.88 -1.54 2.88
C LEU A 84 -12.36 -1.23 4.29
N ASP A 85 -13.65 -1.40 4.57
CA ASP A 85 -14.21 -1.16 5.90
C ASP A 85 -13.45 -1.99 6.97
N ARG A 86 -13.07 -3.23 6.63
CA ARG A 86 -12.27 -4.09 7.52
C ARG A 86 -10.92 -3.48 7.92
N GLN A 87 -10.27 -2.71 7.04
CA GLN A 87 -9.00 -2.04 7.37
C GLN A 87 -9.19 -1.01 8.49
N ILE A 88 -10.34 -0.35 8.52
CA ILE A 88 -10.70 0.56 9.61
C ILE A 88 -11.09 -0.26 10.84
N TYR A 89 -11.89 -1.32 10.67
CA TYR A 89 -12.38 -2.14 11.78
C TYR A 89 -11.30 -2.74 12.65
N PHE A 90 -10.16 -3.16 12.08
CA PHE A 90 -9.03 -3.66 12.85
C PHE A 90 -8.44 -2.65 13.86
N ASN A 91 -8.79 -1.37 13.74
CA ASN A 91 -8.33 -0.31 14.66
C ASN A 91 -9.37 0.08 15.72
N VAL A 92 -10.65 -0.29 15.54
CA VAL A 92 -11.76 0.15 16.42
C VAL A 92 -12.56 -1.00 17.02
N TYR A 93 -12.54 -2.19 16.42
CA TYR A 93 -13.19 -3.38 16.94
C TYR A 93 -12.16 -4.46 17.25
N ASP A 94 -12.44 -5.28 18.26
CA ASP A 94 -11.59 -6.40 18.65
C ASP A 94 -12.31 -7.72 18.33
N ALA A 95 -11.63 -8.62 17.63
CA ALA A 95 -12.14 -9.93 17.26
C ALA A 95 -11.69 -10.98 18.27
N LEU A 96 -12.46 -12.06 18.47
CA LEU A 96 -12.05 -13.16 19.37
C LEU A 96 -10.68 -13.73 18.97
N VAL A 97 -10.47 -13.92 17.66
CA VAL A 97 -9.22 -14.36 17.05
C VAL A 97 -8.91 -13.50 15.84
N ARG A 98 -7.64 -13.49 15.41
CA ARG A 98 -7.18 -12.76 14.23
C ARG A 98 -6.30 -13.64 13.34
N LEU A 99 -6.01 -13.16 12.14
CA LEU A 99 -5.02 -13.78 11.26
C LEU A 99 -3.66 -13.12 11.50
N GLY A 100 -2.65 -13.95 11.79
CA GLY A 100 -1.26 -13.56 11.88
C GLY A 100 -0.62 -13.30 10.52
N GLU A 101 0.65 -12.89 10.53
CA GLU A 101 1.41 -12.58 9.32
C GLU A 101 1.56 -13.78 8.37
N ASN A 102 1.59 -14.99 8.93
CA ASN A 102 1.63 -16.25 8.21
C ASN A 102 0.23 -16.82 7.88
N LEU A 103 -0.83 -16.03 8.09
CA LEU A 103 -2.24 -16.44 7.94
C LEU A 103 -2.67 -17.55 8.91
N ALA A 104 -1.90 -17.82 9.97
CA ALA A 104 -2.36 -18.66 11.07
C ALA A 104 -3.39 -17.92 11.92
N ILE A 105 -4.27 -18.68 12.58
CA ILE A 105 -5.20 -18.13 13.56
C ILE A 105 -4.42 -17.84 14.84
N GLU A 106 -4.47 -16.60 15.31
CA GLU A 106 -3.80 -16.12 16.52
C GLU A 106 -4.81 -15.57 17.54
N PRO A 107 -4.43 -15.54 18.83
CA PRO A 107 -5.21 -14.87 19.88
C PRO A 107 -5.53 -13.41 19.54
N GLY A 108 -6.80 -13.05 19.73
CA GLY A 108 -7.32 -11.69 19.69
C GLY A 108 -7.77 -11.26 21.08
N LEU A 109 -9.06 -11.00 21.24
CA LEU A 109 -9.70 -10.83 22.54
C LEU A 109 -9.70 -12.13 23.37
N ALA A 110 -9.80 -13.28 22.71
CA ALA A 110 -9.68 -14.58 23.36
C ALA A 110 -8.20 -14.99 23.45
N GLU A 111 -7.73 -15.28 24.66
CA GLU A 111 -6.37 -15.74 24.94
C GLU A 111 -6.19 -17.23 24.60
N SER A 112 -7.25 -18.02 24.78
CA SER A 112 -7.29 -19.43 24.44
C SER A 112 -8.71 -19.88 24.10
N TRP A 113 -8.82 -21.05 23.49
CA TRP A 113 -10.10 -21.69 23.21
C TRP A 113 -9.97 -23.22 23.21
N GLU A 114 -11.07 -23.88 23.52
CA GLU A 114 -11.20 -25.33 23.50
C GLU A 114 -12.47 -25.77 22.78
N THR A 115 -12.42 -26.98 22.22
CA THR A 115 -13.50 -27.56 21.41
C THR A 115 -13.80 -28.97 21.97
N PRO A 116 -14.62 -29.07 23.03
CA PRO A 116 -14.90 -30.35 23.70
C PRO A 116 -15.64 -31.34 22.80
N ASP A 117 -16.40 -30.82 21.83
CA ASP A 117 -17.10 -31.57 20.81
C ASP A 117 -17.15 -30.76 19.49
N PRO A 118 -17.49 -31.38 18.33
CA PRO A 118 -17.45 -30.69 17.03
C PRO A 118 -18.38 -29.48 16.85
N GLN A 119 -19.34 -29.25 17.77
CA GLN A 119 -20.33 -28.19 17.67
C GLN A 119 -20.14 -27.09 18.72
N THR A 120 -19.19 -27.26 19.65
CA THR A 120 -19.00 -26.35 20.78
C THR A 120 -17.61 -25.73 20.76
N TYR A 121 -17.54 -24.40 20.85
CA TYR A 121 -16.31 -23.66 21.08
C TYR A 121 -16.44 -22.87 22.38
N ILE A 122 -15.46 -23.02 23.27
CA ILE A 122 -15.36 -22.28 24.52
C ILE A 122 -14.15 -21.35 24.40
N PHE A 123 -14.37 -20.04 24.49
CA PHE A 123 -13.32 -19.02 24.43
C PHE A 123 -13.06 -18.44 25.82
N HIS A 124 -11.79 -18.32 26.19
CA HIS A 124 -11.35 -17.65 27.41
C HIS A 124 -10.84 -16.25 27.06
N LEU A 125 -11.52 -15.23 27.57
CA LEU A 125 -11.18 -13.82 27.31
C LEU A 125 -10.28 -13.26 28.42
N ARG A 126 -9.50 -12.24 28.08
CA ARG A 126 -8.67 -11.47 29.03
C ARG A 126 -9.46 -10.53 29.92
#